data_AF-A7I802-F1
#
_entry.id   AF-A7I802-F1
#
_cell.length_a   1.000
_cell.length_b   1.000
_cell.length_c   1.000
_cell.angle_alpha   90.00
_cell.angle_beta   90.00
_cell.angle_gamma   90.00
#
_symmetry.space_group_name_H-M   'P 1'
#
loop_
_entity.id
_entity.type
_entity.pdbx_description
1 polymer ?
#
loop_
_entity_poly.entity_id
_entity_poly.type
_entity_poly.pdbx_seq_one_letter_code
_entity_poly.pdbx_strand_id
1 'polypeptide(L)'
;MSADTFTTAMFLITAVIAAGVLISAIFPVVYQMSGTFTAAGHASDQQIRTNMQIVLDVANQSNYVRVWIKNTGSVRIPVANIQQSDVFCGDAGNFNRMSLSTTGTLGNGQWSYTLTNPSTPNSWNPGDTLEIDAYTTTINSSDPVYFQFVLPNGISTSDQFTVSTTP
;
A
#
# COMPACT_ATOMS: atom_id res chain seq x y z
N MET A 1 -69.36 -19.26 -10.70
CA MET A 1 -68.49 -18.75 -11.79
C MET A 1 -67.96 -17.34 -11.51
N SER A 2 -68.71 -16.42 -10.86
CA SER A 2 -68.19 -15.07 -10.55
C SER A 2 -67.14 -15.01 -9.44
N ALA A 3 -67.23 -15.89 -8.42
CA ALA A 3 -66.27 -15.91 -7.30
C ALA A 3 -64.84 -16.26 -7.74
N ASP A 4 -64.68 -17.19 -8.68
CA ASP A 4 -63.37 -17.60 -9.20
C ASP A 4 -62.65 -16.46 -9.94
N THR A 5 -63.40 -15.61 -10.64
CA THR A 5 -62.86 -14.45 -11.35
C THR A 5 -62.34 -13.38 -10.40
N PHE A 6 -63.04 -13.13 -9.28
CA PHE A 6 -62.59 -12.18 -8.26
C PHE A 6 -61.30 -12.63 -7.57
N THR A 7 -61.22 -13.90 -7.18
CA THR A 7 -60.00 -14.46 -6.58
C THR A 7 -58.83 -14.43 -7.56
N THR A 8 -59.07 -14.76 -8.84
CA THR A 8 -58.04 -14.68 -9.88
C THR A 8 -57.54 -13.25 -10.09
N ALA A 9 -58.44 -12.26 -10.11
CA ALA A 9 -58.07 -10.85 -10.25
C ALA A 9 -57.25 -10.34 -9.06
N MET A 10 -57.59 -10.73 -7.84
CA MET A 10 -56.83 -10.37 -6.63
C MET A 10 -55.40 -10.96 -6.66
N PHE A 11 -55.25 -12.24 -7.04
CA PHE A 11 -53.93 -12.86 -7.18
C PHE A 11 -53.06 -12.14 -8.22
N LEU A 12 -53.66 -11.73 -9.34
CA LEU A 12 -52.94 -11.02 -10.40
C LEU A 12 -52.42 -9.66 -9.91
N ILE A 13 -53.23 -8.91 -9.17
CA ILE A 13 -52.80 -7.64 -8.57
C ILE A 13 -51.67 -7.86 -7.56
N THR A 14 -51.78 -8.86 -6.69
CA THR A 14 -50.71 -9.17 -5.72
C THR A 14 -49.41 -9.60 -6.38
N ALA A 15 -49.48 -10.37 -7.48
CA ALA A 15 -48.30 -10.81 -8.22
C ALA A 15 -47.55 -9.63 -8.86
N VAL A 16 -48.29 -8.66 -9.43
CA VAL A 16 -47.70 -7.46 -10.03
C VAL A 16 -47.05 -6.56 -8.97
N ILE A 17 -47.72 -6.36 -7.83
CA ILE A 17 -47.15 -5.57 -6.72
C ILE A 17 -45.91 -6.25 -6.15
N ALA A 18 -45.95 -7.57 -5.95
CA ALA A 18 -44.80 -8.35 -5.47
C ALA A 18 -43.61 -8.27 -6.44
N ALA A 19 -43.86 -8.33 -7.75
CA ALA A 19 -42.84 -8.14 -8.77
C ALA A 19 -42.22 -6.72 -8.70
N GLY A 20 -43.05 -5.68 -8.52
CA GLY A 20 -42.57 -4.31 -8.37
C GLY A 20 -41.66 -4.10 -7.15
N VAL A 21 -42.04 -4.67 -6.00
CA VAL A 21 -41.24 -4.62 -4.76
C VAL A 21 -39.92 -5.37 -4.95
N LEU A 22 -39.95 -6.56 -5.54
CA LEU A 22 -38.75 -7.36 -5.82
C LEU A 22 -37.77 -6.61 -6.72
N ILE A 23 -38.27 -5.99 -7.80
CA ILE A 23 -37.47 -5.20 -8.72
C ILE A 23 -36.82 -4.01 -8.00
N SER A 24 -37.60 -3.29 -7.17
CA SER A 24 -37.08 -2.15 -6.39
C SER A 24 -36.01 -2.53 -5.37
N ALA A 25 -36.04 -3.77 -4.87
CA ALA A 25 -35.05 -4.31 -3.93
C ALA A 25 -33.79 -4.86 -4.63
N ILE A 26 -33.93 -5.44 -5.83
CA ILE A 26 -32.82 -6.07 -6.55
C ILE A 26 -31.94 -5.03 -7.25
N PHE A 27 -32.52 -3.99 -7.85
CA PHE A 27 -31.74 -2.99 -8.60
C PHE A 27 -30.58 -2.38 -7.79
N PRO A 28 -30.78 -1.90 -6.55
CA PRO A 28 -29.68 -1.36 -5.75
C PRO A 28 -28.55 -2.35 -5.53
N VAL A 29 -28.88 -3.63 -5.29
CA VAL A 29 -27.90 -4.69 -5.03
C VAL A 29 -27.06 -4.99 -6.27
N VAL A 30 -27.68 -5.05 -7.45
CA VAL A 30 -26.96 -5.28 -8.72
C VAL A 30 -26.02 -4.13 -9.06
N TYR A 31 -26.45 -2.88 -8.87
CA TYR A 31 -25.60 -1.71 -9.10
C TYR A 31 -24.44 -1.63 -8.10
N GLN A 32 -24.67 -1.93 -6.82
CA GLN A 32 -23.62 -2.00 -5.81
C GLN A 32 -22.59 -3.11 -6.10
N MET A 33 -23.04 -4.27 -6.59
CA MET A 33 -22.14 -5.35 -7.01
C MET A 33 -21.26 -4.92 -8.18
N SER A 34 -21.82 -4.32 -9.23
CA SER A 34 -21.04 -3.85 -10.39
C SER A 34 -19.97 -2.83 -10.01
N GLY A 35 -20.30 -1.89 -9.10
CA GLY A 35 -19.32 -0.93 -8.57
C GLY A 35 -18.22 -1.58 -7.73
N THR A 36 -18.56 -2.61 -6.95
CA THR A 36 -17.59 -3.33 -6.10
C THR A 36 -16.64 -4.20 -6.94
N PHE A 37 -17.14 -4.88 -7.96
CA PHE A 37 -16.33 -5.70 -8.86
C PHE A 37 -15.35 -4.87 -9.71
N THR A 38 -15.78 -3.71 -10.21
CA THR A 38 -14.90 -2.81 -10.97
C THR A 38 -13.82 -2.17 -10.08
N ALA A 39 -14.17 -1.74 -8.87
CA ALA A 39 -13.20 -1.21 -7.90
C ALA A 39 -12.17 -2.28 -7.46
N ALA A 40 -12.62 -3.52 -7.20
CA ALA A 40 -11.73 -4.63 -6.87
C ALA A 40 -10.77 -4.98 -8.03
N GLY A 41 -11.26 -4.92 -9.28
CA GLY A 41 -10.43 -5.12 -10.48
C GLY A 41 -9.33 -4.06 -10.61
N HIS A 42 -9.67 -2.77 -10.41
CA HIS A 42 -8.69 -1.68 -10.47
C HIS A 42 -7.66 -1.74 -9.34
N ALA A 43 -8.07 -2.06 -8.12
CA ALA A 43 -7.16 -2.24 -6.99
C ALA A 43 -6.16 -3.38 -7.24
N SER A 44 -6.63 -4.50 -7.81
CA SER A 44 -5.78 -5.64 -8.17
C SER A 44 -4.80 -5.32 -9.29
N ASP A 45 -5.24 -4.63 -10.36
CA ASP A 45 -4.34 -4.25 -11.47
C ASP A 45 -3.27 -3.25 -10.99
N GLN A 46 -3.64 -2.34 -10.10
CA GLN A 46 -2.68 -1.41 -9.49
C GLN A 46 -1.64 -2.12 -8.62
N GLN A 47 -2.03 -3.15 -7.86
CA GLN A 47 -1.09 -3.96 -7.07
C GLN A 47 -0.15 -4.79 -7.94
N ILE A 48 -0.64 -5.35 -9.05
CA ILE A 48 0.20 -6.10 -10.00
C ILE A 48 1.20 -5.16 -10.71
N ARG A 49 0.76 -3.95 -11.03
CA ARG A 49 1.57 -2.98 -11.78
C ARG A 49 2.58 -2.23 -10.93
N THR A 50 2.37 -2.08 -9.62
CA THR A 50 3.31 -1.41 -8.72
C THR A 50 4.18 -2.46 -8.05
N ASN A 51 5.48 -2.46 -8.35
CA ASN A 51 6.44 -3.37 -7.71
C ASN A 51 7.72 -2.60 -7.38
N MET A 52 8.37 -2.98 -6.30
CA MET A 52 9.58 -2.33 -5.81
C MET A 52 10.49 -3.38 -5.20
N GLN A 53 11.79 -3.21 -5.37
CA GLN A 53 12.78 -4.13 -4.85
C GLN A 53 13.90 -3.36 -4.16
N ILE A 54 14.32 -3.84 -2.99
CA ILE A 54 15.54 -3.38 -2.34
C ILE A 54 16.74 -3.89 -3.16
N VAL A 55 17.57 -2.96 -3.64
CA VAL A 55 18.75 -3.26 -4.47
C VAL A 55 20.01 -3.34 -3.64
N LEU A 56 20.09 -2.51 -2.60
CA LEU A 56 21.21 -2.45 -1.67
C LEU A 56 20.74 -1.91 -0.34
N ASP A 57 21.30 -2.44 0.73
CA ASP A 57 21.05 -2.07 2.11
C ASP A 57 22.41 -2.06 2.84
N VAL A 58 22.60 -1.04 3.67
CA VAL A 58 23.82 -0.86 4.45
C VAL A 58 23.45 -0.29 5.80
N ALA A 59 23.83 -1.00 6.87
CA ALA A 59 23.82 -0.47 8.23
C ALA A 59 25.27 -0.20 8.68
N ASN A 60 25.47 0.95 9.31
CA ASN A 60 26.72 1.32 9.98
C ASN A 60 26.58 1.14 11.50
N GLN A 61 27.71 0.91 12.19
CA GLN A 61 27.84 0.91 13.65
C GLN A 61 27.35 2.20 14.30
N SER A 62 27.27 3.31 13.55
CA SER A 62 26.69 4.58 14.01
C SER A 62 25.15 4.60 14.01
N ASN A 63 24.46 3.46 14.03
CA ASN A 63 22.99 3.38 14.08
C ASN A 63 22.28 4.02 12.88
N TYR A 64 23.00 4.09 11.76
CA TYR A 64 22.54 4.68 10.52
C TYR A 64 22.35 3.59 9.47
N VAL A 65 21.17 3.58 8.86
CA VAL A 65 20.74 2.61 7.86
C VAL A 65 20.45 3.35 6.57
N ARG A 66 21.06 2.89 5.48
CA ARG A 66 20.82 3.39 4.14
C ARG A 66 20.32 2.26 3.26
N VAL A 67 19.18 2.46 2.60
CA VAL A 67 18.54 1.47 1.75
C VAL A 67 18.20 2.09 0.41
N TRP A 68 18.58 1.43 -0.67
CA TRP A 68 18.22 1.81 -2.03
C TRP A 68 17.12 0.90 -2.53
N ILE A 69 15.99 1.51 -2.87
CA ILE A 69 14.82 0.81 -3.39
C ILE A 69 14.63 1.25 -4.84
N LYS A 70 14.48 0.29 -5.75
CA LYS A 70 14.21 0.55 -7.16
C LYS A 70 12.75 0.26 -7.49
N ASN A 71 12.11 1.15 -8.25
CA ASN A 71 10.78 0.89 -8.78
C ASN A 71 10.91 -0.08 -9.97
N THR A 72 10.55 -1.34 -9.73
CA THR A 72 10.56 -2.41 -10.74
C THR A 72 9.18 -2.62 -11.37
N GLY A 73 8.18 -1.85 -10.94
CA GLY A 73 6.84 -1.85 -11.50
C GLY A 73 6.74 -1.07 -12.81
N SER A 74 5.51 -0.93 -13.29
CA SER A 74 5.13 -0.19 -14.50
C SER A 74 4.41 1.13 -14.19
N VAL A 75 4.19 1.44 -12.91
CA VAL A 75 3.43 2.61 -12.44
C VAL A 75 4.36 3.64 -11.80
N ARG A 76 4.07 4.90 -12.09
CA ARG A 76 4.70 6.08 -11.46
C ARG A 76 4.10 6.33 -10.08
N ILE A 77 4.94 6.48 -9.07
CA ILE A 77 4.54 6.76 -7.70
C ILE A 77 4.78 8.25 -7.39
N PRO A 78 3.73 9.05 -7.06
CA PRO A 78 3.91 10.44 -6.66
C PRO A 78 4.69 10.57 -5.35
N VAL A 79 5.48 11.65 -5.19
CA VAL A 79 6.21 11.91 -3.94
C VAL A 79 5.30 12.00 -2.71
N ALA A 80 4.06 12.50 -2.87
CA ALA A 80 3.08 12.52 -1.78
C ALA A 80 2.81 11.12 -1.20
N ASN A 81 2.83 10.07 -2.03
CA ASN A 81 2.64 8.70 -1.57
C ASN A 81 3.86 8.20 -0.81
N ILE A 82 5.07 8.63 -1.20
CA ILE A 82 6.32 8.31 -0.48
C ILE A 82 6.28 8.95 0.91
N GLN A 83 5.81 10.20 1.01
CA GLN A 83 5.70 10.91 2.29
C GLN A 83 4.65 10.29 3.24
N GLN A 84 3.66 9.59 2.69
CA GLN A 84 2.65 8.84 3.44
C GLN A 84 3.04 7.39 3.70
N SER A 85 4.21 6.95 3.23
CA SER A 85 4.71 5.59 3.46
C SER A 85 5.09 5.36 4.92
N ASP A 86 4.99 4.10 5.32
CA ASP A 86 5.49 3.62 6.60
C ASP A 86 6.85 2.96 6.44
N VAL A 87 7.77 3.29 7.34
CA VAL A 87 9.11 2.69 7.41
C VAL A 87 9.28 2.07 8.78
N PHE A 88 9.71 0.81 8.80
CA PHE A 88 10.06 0.08 10.01
C PHE A 88 11.54 -0.26 9.96
N CYS A 89 12.25 0.03 11.04
CA CYS A 89 13.68 -0.25 11.15
C CYS A 89 14.06 -0.53 12.60
N GLY A 90 15.00 -1.45 12.78
CA GLY A 90 15.60 -1.81 14.07
C GLY A 90 16.16 -3.22 14.03
N ASP A 91 16.44 -3.80 15.19
CA ASP A 91 16.88 -5.20 15.26
C ASP A 91 15.73 -6.15 14.91
N ALA A 92 16.07 -7.33 14.42
CA ALA A 92 15.11 -8.40 14.19
C ALA A 92 14.42 -8.79 15.50
N GLY A 93 13.13 -8.42 15.62
CA GLY A 93 12.33 -8.60 16.84
C GLY A 93 12.25 -7.37 17.75
N ASN A 94 13.02 -6.31 17.48
CA ASN A 94 12.97 -5.02 18.17
C ASN A 94 13.09 -3.86 17.16
N PHE A 95 12.04 -3.66 16.36
CA PHE A 95 11.95 -2.60 15.37
C PHE A 95 10.81 -1.65 15.69
N ASN A 96 10.99 -0.38 15.32
CA ASN A 96 9.99 0.67 15.53
C ASN A 96 9.56 1.30 14.21
N ARG A 97 8.31 1.77 14.17
CA ARG A 97 7.84 2.62 13.09
C ARG A 97 8.56 3.97 13.15
N MET A 98 9.16 4.36 12.04
CA MET A 98 9.92 5.59 11.93
C MET A 98 9.06 6.75 11.43
N SER A 99 9.37 7.96 11.90
CA SER A 99 8.71 9.19 11.45
C SER A 99 9.51 9.87 10.35
N LEU A 100 8.84 10.40 9.34
CA LEU A 100 9.52 11.15 8.28
C LEU A 100 10.14 12.45 8.84
N SER A 101 11.42 12.68 8.61
CA SER A 101 12.11 13.93 8.94
C SER A 101 11.83 14.99 7.87
N THR A 102 11.45 16.18 8.32
CA THR A 102 11.20 17.36 7.46
C THR A 102 12.29 18.42 7.58
N THR A 103 13.24 18.24 8.50
CA THR A 103 14.26 19.24 8.86
C THR A 103 15.63 18.96 8.24
N GLY A 104 15.76 17.87 7.47
CA GLY A 104 17.01 17.46 6.81
C GLY A 104 18.06 16.84 7.74
N THR A 105 17.84 16.88 9.06
CA THR A 105 18.65 16.14 10.04
C THR A 105 17.84 14.96 10.57
N LEU A 106 18.48 13.79 10.66
CA LEU A 106 17.85 12.57 11.16
C LEU A 106 18.10 12.41 12.66
N GLY A 107 17.03 12.50 13.45
CA GLY A 107 17.00 12.13 14.86
C GLY A 107 16.57 10.67 15.05
N ASN A 108 16.65 10.18 16.29
CA ASN A 108 16.30 8.79 16.65
C ASN A 108 14.86 8.46 16.25
N GLY A 109 14.67 7.34 15.53
CA GLY A 109 13.36 6.92 15.04
C GLY A 109 12.85 7.76 13.88
N GLN A 110 13.73 8.43 13.15
CA GLN A 110 13.38 9.21 11.96
C GLN A 110 14.02 8.66 10.69
N TRP A 111 13.33 8.87 9.56
CA TRP A 111 13.81 8.53 8.23
C TRP A 111 13.65 9.70 7.26
N SER A 112 14.44 9.72 6.19
CA SER A 112 14.35 10.66 5.08
C SER A 112 14.54 9.92 3.77
N TYR A 113 14.19 10.57 2.66
CA TYR A 113 14.37 9.99 1.34
C TYR A 113 14.98 10.99 0.36
N THR A 114 15.71 10.45 -0.61
CA THR A 114 16.25 11.17 -1.75
C THR A 114 15.91 10.39 -3.01
N LEU A 115 15.39 11.07 -4.03
CA LEU A 115 15.18 10.46 -5.35
C LEU A 115 16.45 10.63 -6.18
N THR A 116 17.07 9.51 -6.55
CA THR A 116 18.28 9.49 -7.35
C THR A 116 17.91 9.39 -8.83
N ASN A 117 18.29 10.40 -9.60
CA ASN A 117 18.01 10.55 -11.03
C ASN A 117 16.50 10.49 -11.39
N PRO A 118 15.65 11.38 -10.85
CA PRO A 118 14.23 11.36 -11.19
C PRO A 118 14.03 11.72 -12.66
N SER A 119 13.50 10.78 -13.44
CA SER A 119 13.16 11.00 -14.86
C SER A 119 12.07 12.08 -15.02
N THR A 120 11.25 12.28 -13.99
CA THR A 120 10.36 13.45 -13.85
C THR A 120 10.42 14.00 -12.43
N PRO A 121 10.37 15.34 -12.26
CA PRO A 121 10.35 15.95 -10.95
C PRO A 121 9.11 15.50 -10.16
N ASN A 122 9.30 15.31 -8.85
CA ASN A 122 8.25 14.99 -7.87
C ASN A 122 7.53 13.65 -8.06
N SER A 123 8.16 12.68 -8.74
CA SER A 123 7.64 11.31 -8.77
C SER A 123 8.72 10.29 -8.98
N TRP A 124 8.48 9.11 -8.43
CA TRP A 124 9.33 7.94 -8.57
C TRP A 124 8.84 7.08 -9.73
N ASN A 125 9.55 7.15 -10.86
CA ASN A 125 9.16 6.48 -12.09
C ASN A 125 9.70 5.04 -12.13
N PRO A 126 9.09 4.15 -12.94
CA PRO A 126 9.69 2.86 -13.27
C PRO A 126 11.17 3.00 -13.68
N GLY A 127 12.05 2.28 -12.99
CA GLY A 127 13.50 2.32 -13.21
C GLY A 127 14.29 3.33 -12.36
N ASP A 128 13.63 4.34 -11.79
CA ASP A 128 14.27 5.30 -10.88
C ASP A 128 14.57 4.63 -9.51
N THR A 129 15.54 5.18 -8.77
CA THR A 129 15.94 4.66 -7.45
C THR A 129 15.61 5.65 -6.35
N LEU A 130 14.98 5.16 -5.28
CA LEU A 130 14.72 5.87 -4.04
C LEU A 130 15.79 5.47 -3.03
N GLU A 131 16.54 6.44 -2.53
CA GLU A 131 17.43 6.28 -1.40
C GLU A 131 16.68 6.64 -0.12
N ILE A 132 16.70 5.74 0.86
CA ILE A 132 16.11 5.94 2.17
C ILE A 132 17.23 5.92 3.19
N ASP A 133 17.27 6.98 4.00
CA ASP A 133 18.16 7.11 5.14
C ASP A 133 17.32 7.02 6.43
N ALA A 134 17.72 6.14 7.33
CA ALA A 134 17.05 5.89 8.59
C ALA A 134 18.06 5.93 9.73
N TYR A 135 17.68 6.54 10.86
CA TYR A 135 18.49 6.55 12.07
C TYR A 135 17.72 5.99 13.26
N THR A 136 18.25 4.95 13.89
CA THR A 136 17.62 4.28 15.04
C THR A 136 18.65 3.73 16.01
N THR A 137 18.50 4.06 17.28
CA THR A 137 19.37 3.58 18.38
C THR A 137 19.10 2.14 18.82
N THR A 138 18.13 1.49 18.19
CA THR A 138 17.75 0.10 18.49
C THR A 138 18.62 -0.93 17.81
N ILE A 139 19.53 -0.53 16.90
CA ILE A 139 20.38 -1.45 16.17
C ILE A 139 21.57 -1.88 17.04
N ASN A 140 21.73 -3.19 17.21
CA ASN A 140 22.91 -3.78 17.81
C ASN A 140 23.78 -4.41 16.72
N SER A 141 25.10 -4.20 16.78
CA SER A 141 26.03 -4.72 15.76
C SER A 141 26.12 -6.24 15.69
N SER A 142 25.61 -6.95 16.71
CA SER A 142 25.60 -8.41 16.78
C SER A 142 24.33 -9.03 16.20
N ASP A 143 23.24 -8.26 16.11
CA ASP A 143 21.95 -8.74 15.66
C ASP A 143 21.68 -8.30 14.21
N PRO A 144 20.92 -9.10 13.45
CA PRO A 144 20.50 -8.69 12.12
C PRO A 144 19.50 -7.55 12.21
N VAL A 145 19.72 -6.52 11.40
CA VAL A 145 18.83 -5.38 11.20
C VAL A 145 17.68 -5.79 10.30
N TYR A 146 16.47 -5.46 10.71
CA TYR A 146 15.26 -5.58 9.90
C TYR A 146 14.86 -4.22 9.34
N PHE A 147 14.60 -4.17 8.04
CA PHE A 147 14.06 -3.00 7.37
C PHE A 147 12.81 -3.38 6.57
N GLN A 148 11.77 -2.56 6.66
CA GLN A 148 10.57 -2.68 5.84
C GLN A 148 10.07 -1.31 5.40
N PHE A 149 9.74 -1.22 4.11
CA PHE A 149 9.11 -0.06 3.50
C PHE A 149 7.72 -0.44 2.99
N VAL A 150 6.69 0.32 3.36
CA VAL A 150 5.29 0.07 2.99
C VAL A 150 4.70 1.31 2.34
N LEU A 151 4.21 1.18 1.11
CA LEU A 151 3.46 2.24 0.43
C LEU A 151 1.99 2.30 0.93
N PRO A 152 1.31 3.45 0.78
CA PRO A 152 -0.11 3.60 1.15
C PRO A 152 -1.07 2.62 0.47
N ASN A 153 -0.68 2.06 -0.68
CA ASN A 153 -1.46 1.03 -1.39
C ASN A 153 -1.26 -0.40 -0.84
N GLY A 154 -0.50 -0.55 0.25
CA GLY A 154 -0.24 -1.82 0.93
C GLY A 154 0.92 -2.62 0.36
N ILE A 155 1.56 -2.15 -0.70
CA ILE A 155 2.71 -2.85 -1.29
C ILE A 155 3.93 -2.58 -0.42
N SER A 156 4.58 -3.66 0.01
CA SER A 156 5.73 -3.59 0.89
C SER A 156 6.90 -4.37 0.34
N THR A 157 8.09 -3.93 0.74
CA THR A 157 9.35 -4.65 0.54
C THR A 157 10.10 -4.64 1.86
N SER A 158 10.71 -5.75 2.21
CA SER A 158 11.47 -5.91 3.44
C SER A 158 12.74 -6.69 3.18
N ASP A 159 13.76 -6.39 3.96
CA ASP A 159 14.99 -7.18 3.97
C ASP A 159 15.55 -7.27 5.40
N GLN A 160 16.40 -8.28 5.60
CA GLN A 160 17.10 -8.51 6.84
C GLN A 160 18.59 -8.68 6.56
N PHE A 161 19.41 -7.81 7.14
CA PHE A 161 20.83 -7.72 6.84
C PHE A 161 21.65 -7.42 8.10
N THR A 162 22.93 -7.75 8.08
CA THR A 162 23.83 -7.52 9.20
C THR A 162 24.56 -6.20 9.06
N VAL A 163 24.89 -5.56 10.18
CA VAL A 163 25.73 -4.35 10.17
C VAL A 163 27.05 -4.66 9.47
N SER A 164 27.39 -3.86 8.46
CA SER A 164 28.63 -4.06 7.71
C SER A 164 29.81 -3.64 8.58
N THR A 165 30.47 -4.61 9.18
CA THR A 165 31.72 -4.43 9.91
C THR A 165 32.89 -4.51 8.93
N THR A 166 33.11 -3.48 8.12
CA THR A 166 34.38 -3.36 7.38
C THR A 166 35.38 -2.53 8.20
N PRO A 167 36.64 -2.99 8.34
CA PRO A 167 37.68 -2.36 9.17
C PRO A 167 38.30 -1.10 8.56
#